data_AF-A0A7C2UWS8-F1
#
_entry.id   AF-A0A7C2UWS8-F1
#
_cell.length_a   1.000
_cell.length_b   1.000
_cell.length_c   1.000
_cell.angle_alpha   90.00
_cell.angle_beta   90.00
_cell.angle_gamma   90.00
#
_symmetry.space_group_name_H-M   'P 1'
#
loop_
_entity.id
_entity.type
_entity.pdbx_description
1 polymer ?
#
loop_
_entity_poly.entity_id
_entity_poly.type
_entity_poly.pdbx_seq_one_letter_code
_entity_poly.pdbx_strand_id
1 'polypeptide(L)'
;MAKPIPFNRRWLQNQQARAEAAADPTAAATPVVREQAQQLQAILCAALNVPEPDDEAPDPMALVRAYLQEPPREADAVLYARFESQCPGCGEPIRVGDPIVRHPQWGRYVHAHCRNRQQRAAVAYTIVARYPGVCRHCGQPVHPGERITQVRGLGWIHEACAQQRQRDS
;
A
#
# COMPACT_ATOMS: atom_id res chain seq x y z
N MET A 1 38.09 -36.23 13.70
CA MET A 1 38.36 -34.80 13.41
C MET A 1 38.14 -34.56 11.92
N ALA A 2 37.11 -33.80 11.55
CA ALA A 2 36.80 -33.54 10.15
C ALA A 2 37.76 -32.50 9.56
N LYS A 3 38.31 -32.75 8.36
CA LYS A 3 39.18 -31.80 7.66
C LYS A 3 38.34 -30.62 7.13
N PRO A 4 38.81 -29.37 7.25
CA PRO A 4 38.07 -28.21 6.76
C PRO A 4 37.95 -28.25 5.22
N ILE A 5 36.80 -27.83 4.71
CA ILE A 5 36.49 -27.77 3.29
C ILE A 5 37.45 -26.77 2.62
N PRO A 6 38.17 -27.17 1.56
CA PRO A 6 39.16 -26.30 0.94
C PRO A 6 38.52 -25.09 0.26
N PHE A 7 39.21 -23.96 0.38
CA PHE A 7 38.77 -22.66 -0.13
C PHE A 7 38.64 -22.66 -1.66
N ASN A 8 37.42 -22.39 -2.15
CA ASN A 8 37.13 -22.41 -3.59
C ASN A 8 37.60 -21.12 -4.27
N ARG A 9 38.89 -21.08 -4.66
CA ARG A 9 39.53 -19.95 -5.37
C ARG A 9 38.79 -19.53 -6.64
N ARG A 10 38.17 -20.48 -7.34
CA ARG A 10 37.47 -20.23 -8.60
C ARG A 10 36.19 -19.41 -8.40
N TRP A 11 35.53 -19.58 -7.25
CA TRP A 11 34.37 -18.78 -6.87
C TRP A 11 34.75 -17.32 -6.57
N LEU A 12 35.87 -17.10 -5.89
CA LEU A 12 36.37 -15.75 -5.57
C LEU A 12 36.76 -14.97 -6.83
N GLN A 13 37.41 -15.63 -7.79
CA GLN A 13 37.76 -15.03 -9.09
C GLN A 13 36.51 -14.64 -9.89
N ASN A 14 35.45 -15.45 -9.89
CA ASN A 14 34.19 -15.10 -10.54
C ASN A 14 33.47 -13.93 -9.85
N GLN A 15 33.62 -13.76 -8.54
CA GLN A 15 33.10 -12.57 -7.86
C GLN A 15 33.89 -11.31 -8.23
N GLN A 16 35.22 -11.37 -8.29
CA GLN A 16 36.05 -10.23 -8.67
C GLN A 16 35.78 -9.80 -10.12
N ALA A 17 35.71 -10.73 -11.07
CA ALA A 17 35.38 -10.41 -12.46
C ALA A 17 33.99 -9.75 -12.61
N ARG A 18 33.02 -10.14 -11.77
CA ARG A 18 31.68 -9.50 -11.74
C ARG A 18 31.71 -8.10 -11.15
N ALA A 19 32.54 -7.87 -10.14
CA ALA A 19 32.70 -6.55 -9.53
C ALA A 19 33.42 -5.57 -10.48
N GLU A 20 34.43 -6.04 -11.21
CA GLU A 20 35.15 -5.25 -12.22
C GLU A 20 34.25 -4.91 -13.42
N ALA A 21 33.42 -5.85 -13.89
CA ALA A 21 32.46 -5.60 -14.97
C ALA A 21 31.31 -4.65 -14.56
N ALA A 22 31.01 -4.54 -13.27
CA ALA A 22 29.98 -3.64 -12.76
C ALA A 22 30.48 -2.20 -12.52
N ALA A 23 31.81 -1.98 -12.53
CA ALA A 23 32.41 -0.68 -12.23
C ALA A 23 32.44 0.29 -13.43
N ASP A 24 32.17 -0.17 -14.66
CA ASP A 24 32.16 0.69 -15.84
C ASP A 24 31.01 0.32 -16.81
N PRO A 25 29.79 0.85 -16.61
CA PRO A 25 28.64 0.55 -17.45
C PRO A 25 28.75 1.08 -18.89
N THR A 26 29.79 1.87 -19.20
CA THR A 26 30.00 2.52 -20.49
C THR A 26 30.94 1.77 -21.44
N ALA A 27 31.70 0.79 -20.96
CA ALA A 27 32.75 0.14 -21.76
C ALA A 27 32.27 -1.04 -22.65
N ALA A 28 31.02 -1.49 -22.52
CA ALA A 28 30.54 -2.74 -23.12
C ALA A 28 29.51 -2.59 -24.26
N ALA A 29 29.32 -1.40 -24.83
CA ALA A 29 28.52 -1.26 -26.04
C ALA A 29 29.40 -1.48 -27.28
N THR A 30 29.17 -2.56 -28.03
CA THR A 30 29.77 -2.74 -29.37
C THR A 30 29.40 -1.54 -30.26
N PRO A 31 30.27 -1.11 -31.18
CA PRO A 31 30.11 0.14 -31.94
C PRO A 31 28.76 0.23 -32.67
N VAL A 32 28.25 -0.90 -33.16
CA VAL A 32 26.94 -1.01 -33.83
C VAL A 32 25.76 -0.67 -32.91
N VAL A 33 25.82 -1.07 -31.62
CA VAL A 33 24.77 -0.78 -30.64
C VAL A 33 24.79 0.71 -30.27
N ARG A 34 25.99 1.31 -30.24
CA ARG A 34 26.16 2.75 -29.98
C ARG A 34 25.62 3.60 -31.13
N GLU A 35 25.88 3.22 -32.38
CA GLU A 35 25.32 3.89 -33.56
C GLU A 35 23.79 3.76 -33.63
N GLN A 36 23.25 2.57 -33.37
CA GLN A 36 21.80 2.37 -33.35
C GLN A 36 21.12 3.17 -32.23
N ALA A 37 21.75 3.26 -31.06
CA ALA A 37 21.25 4.09 -29.95
C ALA A 37 21.24 5.58 -30.31
N GLN A 38 22.30 6.06 -30.98
CA GLN A 38 22.39 7.46 -31.45
C GLN A 38 21.33 7.76 -32.53
N GLN A 39 21.09 6.83 -33.46
CA GLN A 39 20.05 6.96 -34.49
C GLN A 39 18.65 7.00 -33.87
N LEU A 40 18.37 6.12 -32.91
CA LEU A 40 17.08 6.09 -32.22
C LEU A 40 16.85 7.38 -31.42
N GLN A 41 17.90 7.90 -30.77
CA GLN A 41 17.86 9.15 -30.03
C GLN A 41 17.55 10.35 -30.93
N ALA A 42 18.19 10.44 -32.10
CA ALA A 42 17.91 11.50 -33.07
C ALA A 42 16.45 11.47 -33.58
N ILE A 43 15.91 10.28 -33.85
CA ILE A 43 14.50 10.11 -34.27
C ILE A 43 13.53 10.57 -33.18
N LEU A 44 13.81 10.21 -31.92
CA LEU A 44 12.97 10.60 -30.79
C LEU A 44 12.99 12.12 -30.54
N CYS A 45 14.17 12.74 -30.57
CA CYS A 45 14.31 14.19 -30.41
C CYS A 45 13.57 14.96 -31.51
N ALA A 46 13.67 14.50 -32.77
CA ALA A 46 12.97 15.09 -33.90
C ALA A 46 11.44 14.91 -33.81
N ALA A 47 10.95 13.74 -33.40
CA ALA A 47 9.51 13.48 -33.25
C ALA A 47 8.86 14.29 -32.13
N LEU A 48 9.62 14.61 -31.08
CA LEU A 48 9.13 15.28 -29.88
C LEU A 48 9.37 16.80 -29.90
N ASN A 49 9.98 17.38 -30.96
CA ASN A 49 10.42 18.78 -31.02
C ASN A 49 11.19 19.21 -29.76
N VAL A 50 12.03 18.31 -29.22
CA VAL A 50 12.86 18.63 -28.06
C VAL A 50 14.00 19.52 -28.57
N PRO A 51 14.12 20.78 -28.14
CA PRO A 51 15.26 21.62 -28.52
C PRO A 51 16.55 20.89 -28.15
N GLU A 52 17.61 21.04 -28.96
CA GLU A 52 18.92 20.46 -28.64
C GLU A 52 19.29 20.79 -27.19
N PRO A 53 19.84 19.81 -26.45
CA PRO A 53 20.13 20.01 -25.03
C PRO A 53 21.17 21.11 -24.91
N ASP A 54 20.72 22.33 -24.61
CA ASP A 54 21.54 23.33 -23.94
C ASP A 54 22.05 22.68 -22.65
N ASP A 55 23.30 22.95 -22.25
CA ASP A 55 24.04 22.26 -21.15
C ASP A 55 23.35 22.31 -19.76
N GLU A 56 22.16 22.91 -19.66
CA GLU A 56 21.25 22.89 -18.51
C GLU A 56 20.01 22.01 -18.73
N ALA A 57 20.12 20.93 -19.52
CA ALA A 57 19.03 19.98 -19.71
C ALA A 57 18.61 19.40 -18.33
N PRO A 58 17.34 19.57 -17.91
CA PRO A 58 16.90 19.07 -16.62
C PRO A 58 17.03 17.54 -16.63
N ASP A 59 17.83 16.99 -15.70
CA ASP A 59 18.08 15.54 -15.59
C ASP A 59 16.74 14.80 -15.65
N PRO A 60 16.45 14.09 -16.77
CA PRO A 60 15.16 13.44 -16.95
C PRO A 60 14.95 12.36 -15.88
N MET A 61 16.02 11.78 -15.35
CA MET A 61 15.93 10.86 -14.21
C MET A 61 15.62 11.59 -12.90
N ALA A 62 16.07 12.83 -12.71
CA ALA A 62 15.64 13.65 -11.58
C ALA A 62 14.16 14.02 -11.67
N LEU A 63 13.67 14.37 -12.86
CA LEU A 63 12.24 14.61 -13.11
C LEU A 63 11.38 13.37 -12.87
N VAL A 64 11.81 12.21 -13.37
CA VAL A 64 11.13 10.93 -13.11
C VAL A 64 11.17 10.59 -11.62
N ARG A 65 12.29 10.78 -10.93
CA ARG A 65 12.37 10.57 -9.47
C ARG A 65 11.44 11.52 -8.71
N ALA A 66 11.36 12.78 -9.10
CA ALA A 66 10.45 13.76 -8.49
C ALA A 66 8.98 13.42 -8.76
N TYR A 67 8.65 12.94 -9.96
CA TYR A 67 7.30 12.50 -10.32
C TYR A 67 6.88 11.22 -9.59
N LEU A 68 7.82 10.29 -9.39
CA LEU A 68 7.61 9.04 -8.66
C LEU A 68 7.66 9.19 -7.13
N GLN A 69 8.19 10.31 -6.62
CA GLN A 69 8.04 10.65 -5.21
C GLN A 69 6.56 10.93 -4.98
N GLU A 70 5.85 9.98 -4.36
CA GLU A 70 4.54 10.27 -3.79
C GLU A 70 4.73 11.50 -2.90
N PRO A 71 4.00 12.61 -3.13
CA PRO A 71 4.07 13.75 -2.25
C PRO A 71 3.81 13.24 -0.83
N PRO A 72 4.55 13.72 0.18
CA PRO A 72 4.28 13.35 1.56
C PRO A 72 2.80 13.64 1.79
N ARG A 73 1.99 12.58 1.92
CA ARG A 73 0.55 12.72 2.06
C ARG A 73 0.35 13.60 3.27
N GLU A 74 -0.14 14.81 3.06
CA GLU A 74 -0.49 15.72 4.15
C GLU A 74 -1.23 14.89 5.18
N ALA A 75 -0.74 14.91 6.43
CA ALA A 75 -1.30 14.08 7.47
C ALA A 75 -2.80 14.38 7.52
N ASP A 76 -3.64 13.41 7.06
CA ASP A 76 -5.08 13.61 6.98
C ASP A 76 -5.57 14.30 8.24
N ALA A 77 -6.26 15.43 8.07
CA ALA A 77 -6.71 16.26 9.17
C ALA A 77 -7.42 15.40 10.21
N VAL A 78 -7.06 15.58 11.48
CA VAL A 78 -7.76 14.91 12.58
C VAL A 78 -9.17 15.46 12.63
N LEU A 79 -10.15 14.59 12.38
CA LEU A 79 -11.57 14.88 12.53
C LEU A 79 -12.04 14.44 13.91
N TYR A 80 -13.19 14.94 14.34
CA TYR A 80 -13.86 14.46 15.55
C TYR A 80 -15.07 13.61 15.14
N ALA A 81 -15.18 12.43 15.74
CA ALA A 81 -16.23 11.48 15.40
C ALA A 81 -17.61 12.07 15.70
N ARG A 82 -18.48 12.09 14.69
CA ARG A 82 -19.89 12.48 14.84
C ARG A 82 -20.79 11.30 15.19
N PHE A 83 -20.27 10.10 15.00
CA PHE A 83 -21.03 8.86 15.12
C PHE A 83 -20.18 7.79 15.80
N GLU A 84 -20.83 6.99 16.63
CA GLU A 84 -20.21 5.81 17.23
C GLU A 84 -19.86 4.78 16.15
N SER A 85 -18.67 4.20 16.27
CA SER A 85 -18.18 3.15 15.38
C SER A 85 -17.16 2.29 16.13
N GLN A 86 -16.60 1.26 15.48
CA GLN A 86 -15.52 0.47 16.05
C GLN A 86 -14.20 0.78 15.32
N CYS A 87 -13.13 1.05 16.07
CA CYS A 87 -11.83 1.31 15.48
C CYS A 87 -11.18 -0.02 15.02
N PRO A 88 -10.92 -0.24 13.72
CA PRO A 88 -10.27 -1.47 13.26
C PRO A 88 -8.80 -1.61 13.72
N GLY A 89 -8.15 -0.51 14.11
CA GLY A 89 -6.76 -0.52 14.58
C GLY A 89 -6.58 -1.01 16.01
N CYS A 90 -7.53 -0.73 16.91
CA CYS A 90 -7.45 -1.16 18.32
C CYS A 90 -8.59 -2.08 18.76
N GLY A 91 -9.69 -2.17 18.03
CA GLY A 91 -10.89 -2.94 18.41
C GLY A 91 -11.85 -2.19 19.34
N GLU A 92 -11.38 -1.11 19.99
CA GLU A 92 -12.20 -0.28 20.88
C GLU A 92 -13.26 0.54 20.12
N PRO A 93 -14.40 0.85 20.76
CA PRO A 93 -15.40 1.73 20.19
C PRO A 93 -14.85 3.16 20.07
N ILE A 94 -15.09 3.77 18.92
CA ILE A 94 -14.96 5.20 18.67
C ILE A 94 -16.26 5.84 19.16
N ARG A 95 -16.18 6.74 20.13
CA ARG A 95 -17.30 7.50 20.68
C ARG A 95 -17.43 8.85 19.97
N VAL A 96 -18.60 9.48 20.11
CA VAL A 96 -18.81 10.85 19.60
C VAL A 96 -17.83 11.80 20.29
N GLY A 97 -17.11 12.60 19.51
CA GLY A 97 -16.07 13.50 19.99
C GLY A 97 -14.67 12.90 20.04
N ASP A 98 -14.48 11.62 19.72
CA ASP A 98 -13.13 11.04 19.66
C ASP A 98 -12.35 11.56 18.43
N PRO A 99 -11.03 11.81 18.57
CA PRO A 99 -10.19 12.19 17.44
C PRO A 99 -9.97 10.99 16.52
N ILE A 100 -10.38 11.14 15.26
CA ILE A 100 -10.31 10.10 14.22
C ILE A 100 -9.57 10.59 12.98
N VAL A 101 -8.94 9.66 12.27
CA VAL A 101 -8.29 9.90 10.97
C VAL A 101 -8.69 8.80 10.00
N ARG A 102 -8.59 9.08 8.70
CA ARG A 102 -8.76 8.04 7.69
C ARG A 102 -7.47 7.20 7.61
N HIS A 103 -7.58 5.89 7.80
CA HIS A 103 -6.41 5.00 7.70
C HIS A 103 -5.94 4.94 6.23
N PRO A 104 -4.64 5.17 5.94
CA PRO A 104 -4.15 5.33 4.57
C PRO A 104 -4.32 4.06 3.71
N GLN A 105 -4.28 2.88 4.33
CA GLN A 105 -4.38 1.59 3.63
C GLN A 105 -5.79 0.99 3.62
N TRP A 106 -6.63 1.31 4.61
CA TRP A 106 -7.94 0.64 4.77
C TRP A 106 -9.10 1.50 4.31
N GLY A 107 -8.87 2.81 4.12
CA GLY A 107 -9.90 3.77 3.76
C GLY A 107 -11.03 3.92 4.79
N ARG A 108 -10.83 3.42 6.02
CA ARG A 108 -11.77 3.47 7.14
C ARG A 108 -11.29 4.45 8.21
N TYR A 109 -12.23 5.03 8.95
CA TYR A 109 -11.89 5.87 10.10
C TYR A 109 -11.39 5.02 11.28
N VAL A 110 -10.29 5.47 11.87
CA VAL A 110 -9.64 4.90 13.06
C VAL A 110 -9.40 6.02 14.06
N HIS A 111 -9.21 5.70 15.33
CA HIS A 111 -8.66 6.66 16.28
C HIS A 111 -7.37 7.29 15.73
N ALA A 112 -7.11 8.56 16.02
CA ALA A 112 -5.92 9.26 15.51
C ALA A 112 -4.61 8.53 15.85
N HIS A 113 -4.50 7.99 17.07
CA HIS A 113 -3.35 7.18 17.50
C HIS A 113 -3.24 5.78 16.85
N CYS A 114 -4.26 5.36 16.09
CA CYS A 114 -4.32 4.07 15.39
C CYS A 114 -3.97 4.19 13.90
N ARG A 115 -3.62 5.40 13.41
CA ARG A 115 -3.32 5.67 12.00
C ARG A 115 -2.30 4.71 11.38
N ASN A 116 -1.27 4.34 12.15
CA ASN A 116 -0.14 3.55 11.68
C ASN A 116 -0.10 2.15 12.33
N ARG A 117 -1.15 1.74 13.04
CA ARG A 117 -1.19 0.42 13.66
C ARG A 117 -1.59 -0.62 12.61
N GLN A 118 -0.97 -1.79 12.68
CA GLN A 118 -1.47 -2.95 11.95
C GLN A 118 -2.87 -3.33 12.45
N GLN A 119 -3.69 -3.88 11.56
CA GLN A 119 -5.08 -4.22 11.88
C GLN A 119 -5.09 -5.32 12.95
N ARG A 120 -5.47 -4.97 14.19
CA ARG A 120 -5.69 -5.96 15.24
C ARG A 120 -7.05 -6.64 15.10
N ALA A 121 -8.07 -5.90 14.67
CA ALA A 121 -9.42 -6.42 14.53
C ALA A 121 -9.65 -6.96 13.11
N ALA A 122 -9.26 -8.22 12.88
CA ALA A 122 -10.06 -9.04 11.99
C ALA A 122 -11.42 -9.32 12.69
N VAL A 123 -12.40 -9.80 11.93
CA VAL A 123 -13.53 -10.64 12.40
C VAL A 123 -14.94 -10.02 12.40
N ALA A 124 -15.26 -8.87 12.96
CA ALA A 124 -16.66 -8.41 12.98
C ALA A 124 -16.79 -6.91 13.28
N TYR A 125 -17.32 -6.13 12.34
CA TYR A 125 -17.59 -4.70 12.58
C TYR A 125 -19.00 -4.55 13.12
N THR A 126 -19.13 -4.39 14.44
CA THR A 126 -20.43 -4.27 15.12
C THR A 126 -20.74 -2.83 15.47
N ILE A 127 -21.93 -2.36 15.12
CA ILE A 127 -22.45 -1.02 15.42
C ILE A 127 -23.88 -1.12 15.96
N VAL A 128 -24.37 -0.02 16.54
CA VAL A 128 -25.80 0.14 16.84
C VAL A 128 -26.53 0.64 15.59
N ALA A 129 -27.62 -0.03 15.21
CA ALA A 129 -28.47 0.34 14.10
C ALA A 129 -29.13 1.71 14.38
N ARG A 130 -28.97 2.66 13.45
CA ARG A 130 -29.61 3.98 13.54
C ARG A 130 -30.88 4.09 12.71
N TYR A 131 -30.98 3.23 11.71
CA TYR A 131 -32.06 3.21 10.75
C TYR A 131 -32.67 1.81 10.74
N PRO A 132 -33.99 1.70 10.49
CA PRO A 132 -34.62 0.41 10.31
C PRO A 132 -34.01 -0.30 9.09
N GLY A 133 -33.92 -1.62 9.17
CA GLY A 133 -33.39 -2.45 8.10
C GLY A 133 -33.90 -3.88 8.18
N VAL A 134 -33.28 -4.78 7.42
CA VAL A 134 -33.59 -6.22 7.47
C VAL A 134 -32.29 -6.98 7.65
N CYS A 135 -32.29 -7.90 8.61
CA CYS A 135 -31.16 -8.79 8.85
C CYS A 135 -31.05 -9.80 7.71
N ARG A 136 -29.92 -9.78 7.00
CA ARG A 136 -29.69 -10.67 5.85
C ARG A 136 -29.40 -12.13 6.20
N HIS A 137 -29.39 -12.49 7.48
CA HIS A 137 -29.23 -13.87 7.93
C HIS A 137 -30.57 -14.52 8.28
N CYS A 138 -31.38 -13.87 9.13
CA CYS A 138 -32.66 -14.42 9.61
C CYS A 138 -33.89 -13.84 8.90
N GLY A 139 -33.73 -12.79 8.08
CA GLY A 139 -34.83 -12.10 7.39
C GLY A 139 -35.70 -11.21 8.28
N GLN A 140 -35.43 -11.15 9.60
CA GLN A 140 -36.19 -10.32 10.54
C GLN A 140 -35.81 -8.84 10.43
N PRO A 141 -36.73 -7.91 10.77
CA PRO A 141 -36.42 -6.50 10.80
C PRO A 141 -35.32 -6.19 11.83
N VAL A 142 -34.48 -5.22 11.47
CA VAL A 142 -33.51 -4.58 12.37
C VAL A 142 -34.13 -3.27 12.82
N HIS A 143 -34.31 -3.09 14.13
CA HIS A 143 -34.82 -1.84 14.69
C HIS A 143 -33.69 -0.88 15.08
N PRO A 144 -33.92 0.44 15.02
CA PRO A 144 -32.99 1.40 15.61
C PRO A 144 -32.71 1.06 17.09
N GLY A 145 -31.44 1.07 17.47
CA GLY A 145 -30.97 0.67 18.81
C GLY A 145 -30.46 -0.77 18.90
N GLU A 146 -30.77 -1.63 17.93
CA GLU A 146 -30.25 -3.01 17.92
C GLU A 146 -28.79 -3.07 17.47
N ARG A 147 -28.02 -4.03 18.00
CA ARG A 147 -26.62 -4.25 17.60
C ARG A 147 -26.57 -5.09 16.32
N ILE A 148 -25.89 -4.56 15.30
CA ILE A 148 -25.70 -5.19 13.99
C ILE A 148 -24.22 -5.32 13.65
N THR A 149 -23.87 -6.43 13.01
CA THR A 149 -22.51 -6.77 12.61
C THR A 149 -22.43 -6.84 11.09
N GLN A 150 -21.43 -6.18 10.50
CA GLN A 150 -21.13 -6.31 9.07
C GLN A 150 -20.32 -7.59 8.85
N VAL A 151 -20.93 -8.56 8.15
CA VAL A 151 -20.29 -9.81 7.74
C VAL A 151 -19.92 -9.73 6.26
N ARG A 152 -18.67 -10.10 5.93
CA ARG A 152 -18.18 -10.11 4.55
C ARG A 152 -19.04 -11.06 3.70
N GLY A 153 -19.52 -10.58 2.55
CA GLY A 153 -20.36 -11.34 1.64
C GLY A 153 -21.86 -11.32 1.96
N LEU A 154 -22.28 -11.12 3.21
CA LEU A 154 -23.70 -10.99 3.56
C LEU A 154 -24.15 -9.54 3.69
N GLY A 155 -23.33 -8.66 4.27
CA GLY A 155 -23.72 -7.30 4.65
C GLY A 155 -24.06 -7.20 6.13
N TRP A 156 -25.01 -6.34 6.49
CA TRP A 156 -25.45 -6.11 7.87
C TRP A 156 -26.42 -7.19 8.36
N ILE A 157 -26.12 -7.78 9.51
CA ILE A 157 -26.97 -8.77 10.19
C ILE A 157 -27.01 -8.48 11.70
N HIS A 158 -27.97 -9.02 12.44
CA HIS A 158 -27.96 -8.92 13.92
C HIS A 158 -26.65 -9.48 14.49
N GLU A 159 -26.15 -8.89 15.58
CA GLU A 159 -24.95 -9.39 16.26
C GLU A 159 -25.11 -10.85 16.71
N ALA A 160 -26.28 -11.20 17.25
CA ALA A 160 -26.59 -12.59 17.63
C ALA A 160 -26.50 -13.55 16.42
N CYS A 161 -27.01 -13.13 15.26
CA CYS A 161 -26.89 -13.89 14.01
C CYS A 161 -25.43 -14.04 13.55
N ALA A 162 -24.60 -13.01 13.73
CA ALA A 162 -23.19 -13.09 13.41
C ALA A 162 -22.44 -14.06 14.32
N GLN A 163 -22.75 -14.05 15.62
CA GLN A 163 -22.17 -14.97 16.60
C GLN A 163 -22.57 -16.43 16.33
N GLN A 164 -23.83 -16.67 15.96
CA GLN A 164 -24.31 -18.01 15.60
C GLN A 164 -23.49 -18.58 14.42
N ARG A 165 -23.31 -17.81 13.35
CA ARG A 165 -22.51 -18.22 12.18
C ARG A 165 -21.05 -18.52 12.50
N GLN A 166 -20.44 -17.79 13.43
CA GLN A 166 -19.07 -18.03 13.84
C GLN A 166 -18.91 -19.35 14.61
N ARG A 167 -19.97 -19.82 15.28
CA ARG A 167 -19.98 -21.13 15.95
C ARG A 167 -20.22 -22.28 14.98
N ASP A 168 -20.97 -22.03 13.91
CA ASP A 168 -21.33 -23.03 12.90
C ASP A 168 -20.25 -23.20 11.80
N SER A 169 -19.16 -22.42 11.83
CA SER A 169 -18.04 -22.46 10.88
C SER A 169 -16.81 -23.12 11.50
#